data_AF-A0A349X3X6-F1
#
_entry.id   AF-A0A349X3X6-F1
#
_cell.length_a   1.000
_cell.length_b   1.000
_cell.length_c   1.000
_cell.angle_alpha   90.00
_cell.angle_beta   90.00
_cell.angle_gamma   90.00
#
_symmetry.space_group_name_H-M   'P 1'
#
loop_
_entity.id
_entity.type
_entity.pdbx_description
1 polymer ?
#
loop_
_entity_poly.entity_id
_entity_poly.type
_entity_poly.pdbx_seq_one_letter_code
_entity_poly.pdbx_strand_id
1 'polypeptide(L)'
;MLTALVIQGRNIMTISNIQHPTIKLRTLLSIIFLLSSLLLSSCSSIISVSRDKPIGENYGKRTPGAYVDDQLIETKSKVNLKKIDARFANAQVRIDSFNGVVLLTGNVAAADMRTIATETIRKIRKVRRVNNELRVSPPRSFGAKAGDVWLSNKVKTRLRFTKKAPHSRVNVITENGVIYLMGLVTRKEAETIVNVAKKSYGLQKIVRVFEYID
;
A
#
# COMPACT_ATOMS: atom_id res chain seq x y z
N MET A 1 24.42 46.04 20.80
CA MET A 1 25.82 46.52 20.72
C MET A 1 26.73 45.35 21.00
N LEU A 2 27.29 44.74 19.96
CA LEU A 2 28.37 43.76 20.09
C LEU A 2 29.41 44.16 19.04
N THR A 3 30.53 44.70 19.49
CA THR A 3 31.66 45.14 18.65
C THR A 3 32.62 43.96 18.48
N ALA A 4 32.69 43.39 17.28
CA ALA A 4 33.69 42.41 16.92
C ALA A 4 35.00 43.12 16.54
N LEU A 5 36.07 42.85 17.28
CA LEU A 5 37.40 43.42 17.07
C LEU A 5 38.27 42.39 16.32
N VAL A 6 38.55 42.62 15.03
CA VAL A 6 39.51 41.82 14.27
C VAL A 6 40.83 42.58 14.22
N ILE A 7 41.87 42.05 14.87
CA ILE A 7 43.21 42.64 14.90
C ILE A 7 44.04 42.00 13.80
N GLN A 8 44.28 42.72 12.70
CA GLN A 8 45.33 42.36 11.75
C GLN A 8 46.07 43.62 11.28
N GLY A 9 47.37 43.63 11.55
CA GLY A 9 48.41 44.47 10.94
C GLY A 9 48.01 45.89 10.50
N ARG A 10 48.26 46.87 11.37
CA ARG A 10 48.71 48.22 11.01
C ARG A 10 47.83 48.97 10.01
N ASN A 11 46.54 49.15 10.33
CA ASN A 11 45.71 50.30 9.94
C ASN A 11 44.40 50.27 10.74
N ILE A 12 44.15 51.28 11.58
CA ILE A 12 42.91 51.39 12.36
C ILE A 12 41.86 52.03 11.45
N MET A 13 41.05 51.20 10.80
CA MET A 13 39.88 51.65 10.04
C MET A 13 38.64 51.31 10.86
N THR A 14 38.03 52.33 11.48
CA THR A 14 36.78 52.21 12.23
C THR A 14 35.63 51.92 11.26
N ILE A 15 35.17 50.67 11.23
CA ILE A 15 33.96 50.30 10.49
C ILE A 15 32.76 50.81 11.29
N SER A 16 32.18 51.92 10.85
CA SER A 16 30.96 52.48 11.40
C SER A 16 29.75 51.59 11.06
N ASN A 17 29.05 51.17 12.12
CA ASN A 17 27.60 50.99 12.20
C ASN A 17 26.90 50.26 11.03
N ILE A 18 26.88 48.92 11.09
CA ILE A 18 25.99 48.09 10.26
C ILE A 18 24.58 48.20 10.83
N GLN A 19 23.78 49.09 10.25
CA GLN A 19 22.37 49.25 10.58
C GLN A 19 21.59 48.07 9.99
N HIS A 20 21.23 47.08 10.82
CA HIS A 20 20.34 46.00 10.39
C HIS A 20 18.97 46.59 10.03
N PRO A 21 18.48 46.45 8.78
CA PRO A 21 17.14 46.93 8.43
C PRO A 21 16.11 46.13 9.22
N THR A 22 15.30 46.82 10.03
CA THR A 22 14.15 46.22 10.74
C THR A 22 13.02 45.99 9.75
N ILE A 23 13.14 44.91 8.98
CA ILE A 23 12.10 44.49 8.02
C ILE A 23 10.82 44.22 8.80
N LYS A 24 9.79 45.05 8.60
CA LYS A 24 8.50 44.91 9.27
C LYS A 24 7.88 43.56 8.94
N LEU A 25 7.26 42.91 9.93
CA LEU A 25 6.64 41.58 9.78
C LEU A 25 5.62 41.53 8.62
N ARG A 26 4.87 42.62 8.39
CA ARG A 26 3.93 42.73 7.25
C ARG A 26 4.63 42.65 5.89
N THR A 27 5.81 43.26 5.74
CA THR A 27 6.60 43.16 4.50
C THR A 27 7.21 41.77 4.33
N LEU A 28 7.60 41.10 5.42
CA LEU A 28 8.06 39.70 5.38
C LEU A 28 6.95 38.75 4.92
N LEU A 29 5.74 38.90 5.45
CA LEU A 29 4.57 38.11 5.03
C LEU A 29 4.21 38.34 3.55
N SER A 30 4.28 39.58 3.06
CA SER A 30 4.07 39.88 1.64
C SER A 30 5.13 39.25 0.74
N ILE A 31 6.40 39.25 1.17
CA ILE A 31 7.49 38.59 0.43
C ILE A 31 7.31 37.07 0.40
N ILE A 32 6.92 36.45 1.52
CA ILE A 32 6.65 35.01 1.58
C ILE A 32 5.46 34.62 0.69
N PHE A 33 4.41 35.43 0.67
CA PHE A 33 3.25 35.21 -0.19
C PHE A 33 3.59 35.36 -1.68
N LEU A 34 4.40 36.37 -2.03
CA LEU A 34 4.89 36.58 -3.40
C LEU A 34 5.88 35.48 -3.83
N LEU A 35 6.74 35.01 -2.93
CA LEU A 35 7.66 33.91 -3.21
C LEU A 35 6.91 32.58 -3.36
N SER A 36 5.85 32.38 -2.58
CA SER A 36 4.97 31.21 -2.70
C SER A 36 4.21 31.20 -4.02
N SER A 37 3.76 32.35 -4.54
CA SER A 37 3.10 32.41 -5.85
C SER A 37 4.06 32.17 -7.02
N LEU A 38 5.36 32.49 -6.89
CA LEU A 38 6.37 32.08 -7.86
C LEU A 38 6.62 30.56 -7.84
N LEU A 39 6.50 29.91 -6.68
CA LEU A 39 6.61 28.45 -6.54
C LEU A 39 5.35 27.70 -7.01
N LEU A 40 4.21 28.38 -7.19
CA LEU A 40 3.00 27.81 -7.78
C LEU A 40 3.01 27.85 -9.32
N SER A 41 4.11 28.26 -9.97
CA SER A 41 4.25 28.12 -11.41
C SER A 41 4.15 26.64 -11.81
N SER A 42 3.09 26.34 -12.56
CA SER A 42 2.60 25.03 -12.91
C SER A 42 3.68 24.10 -13.46
N CYS A 43 3.96 22.99 -12.76
CA CYS A 43 4.83 21.90 -13.22
C CYS A 43 4.22 21.05 -14.33
N SER A 44 3.37 21.61 -15.21
CA SER A 44 2.67 20.86 -16.26
C SER A 44 3.57 20.50 -17.44
N SER A 45 4.68 21.20 -17.65
CA SER A 45 5.59 21.01 -18.80
C SER A 45 6.82 20.13 -18.51
N ILE A 46 7.03 19.66 -17.28
CA ILE A 46 8.20 18.82 -16.93
C ILE A 46 8.09 17.40 -17.49
N ILE A 47 6.86 16.89 -17.70
CA ILE A 47 6.65 15.49 -18.11
C ILE A 47 7.12 15.24 -19.55
N SER A 48 7.00 16.24 -20.44
CA SER A 48 7.42 16.13 -21.84
C SER A 48 8.90 16.43 -22.05
N VAL A 49 9.51 17.30 -21.24
CA VAL A 49 10.93 17.70 -21.37
C VAL A 49 11.89 16.72 -20.69
N SER A 50 11.41 15.92 -19.73
CA SER A 50 12.26 15.04 -18.91
C SER A 50 12.33 13.58 -19.38
N ARG A 51 11.78 13.24 -20.56
CA ARG A 51 11.75 11.84 -21.05
C ARG A 51 12.15 11.71 -22.52
N ASP A 52 13.21 10.95 -22.76
CA ASP A 52 13.69 10.59 -24.12
C ASP A 52 12.92 9.42 -24.77
N LYS A 53 11.98 8.77 -24.06
CA LYS A 53 11.26 7.57 -24.54
C LYS A 53 9.74 7.67 -24.33
N PRO A 54 8.94 7.05 -25.21
CA PRO A 54 7.49 6.91 -25.02
C PRO A 54 7.16 6.26 -23.67
N ILE A 55 5.99 6.60 -23.13
CA ILE A 55 5.49 5.97 -21.90
C ILE A 55 5.18 4.50 -22.22
N GLY A 56 6.03 3.59 -21.75
CA GLY A 56 5.78 2.16 -21.83
C GLY A 56 4.80 1.70 -20.75
N GLU A 57 3.95 0.74 -21.08
CA GLU A 57 3.10 0.05 -20.09
C GLU A 57 3.90 -1.06 -19.40
N ASN A 58 3.82 -1.11 -18.07
CA ASN A 58 4.41 -2.20 -17.29
C ASN A 58 3.27 -2.98 -16.62
N TYR A 59 2.85 -4.08 -17.25
CA TYR A 59 1.78 -4.94 -16.74
C TYR A 59 2.08 -5.62 -15.40
N GLY A 60 3.34 -5.60 -14.94
CA GLY A 60 3.70 -6.01 -13.58
C GLY A 60 3.45 -4.92 -12.53
N LYS A 61 3.40 -3.64 -12.89
CA LYS A 61 3.21 -2.54 -11.93
C LYS A 61 1.76 -2.12 -11.89
N ARG A 62 1.20 -2.05 -10.68
CA ARG A 62 -0.13 -1.49 -10.44
C ARG A 62 -0.11 0.02 -10.72
N THR A 63 -1.16 0.50 -11.37
CA THR A 63 -1.37 1.94 -11.53
C THR A 63 -1.81 2.56 -10.20
N PRO A 64 -1.53 3.85 -9.94
CA PRO A 64 -2.06 4.53 -8.75
C PRO A 64 -3.58 4.44 -8.64
N GLY A 65 -4.30 4.52 -9.77
CA GLY A 65 -5.75 4.35 -9.82
C GLY A 65 -6.22 2.97 -9.36
N ALA A 66 -5.49 1.90 -9.72
CA ALA A 66 -5.82 0.55 -9.24
C ALA A 66 -5.69 0.41 -7.72
N TYR A 67 -4.69 1.05 -7.09
CA TYR A 67 -4.57 1.06 -5.63
C TYR A 67 -5.76 1.74 -4.95
N VAL A 68 -6.20 2.89 -5.48
CA VAL A 68 -7.37 3.60 -4.95
C VAL A 68 -8.65 2.81 -5.17
N ASP A 69 -8.84 2.25 -6.36
CA ASP A 69 -9.98 1.40 -6.70
C ASP A 69 -10.06 0.20 -5.73
N ASP A 70 -8.94 -0.47 -5.44
CA ASP A 70 -8.88 -1.60 -4.51
C ASP A 70 -9.24 -1.20 -3.06
N GLN A 71 -8.75 -0.07 -2.55
CA GLN A 71 -9.11 0.44 -1.22
C GLN A 71 -10.61 0.78 -1.13
N LEU A 72 -11.16 1.34 -2.20
CA LEU A 72 -12.60 1.61 -2.29
C LEU A 72 -13.41 0.31 -2.35
N ILE A 73 -12.95 -0.70 -3.08
CA ILE A 73 -13.56 -2.04 -3.11
C ILE A 73 -13.57 -2.64 -1.71
N GLU A 74 -12.44 -2.65 -1.00
CA GLU A 74 -12.35 -3.20 0.36
C GLU A 74 -13.29 -2.47 1.34
N THR A 75 -13.31 -1.14 1.29
CA THR A 75 -14.16 -0.30 2.14
C THR A 75 -15.64 -0.57 1.86
N LYS A 76 -16.06 -0.54 0.59
CA LYS A 76 -17.43 -0.83 0.18
C LYS A 76 -17.84 -2.26 0.55
N SER A 77 -16.95 -3.22 0.36
CA SER A 77 -17.20 -4.63 0.72
C SER A 77 -17.47 -4.75 2.22
N LYS A 78 -16.63 -4.14 3.06
CA LYS A 78 -16.79 -4.18 4.52
C LYS A 78 -18.11 -3.54 4.97
N VAL A 79 -18.50 -2.42 4.36
CA VAL A 79 -19.77 -1.75 4.68
C VAL A 79 -20.96 -2.58 4.20
N ASN A 80 -20.96 -3.00 2.93
CA ASN A 80 -22.08 -3.73 2.32
C ASN A 80 -22.33 -5.07 3.02
N LEU A 81 -21.28 -5.82 3.38
CA LEU A 81 -21.45 -7.07 4.13
C LEU A 81 -22.13 -6.84 5.49
N LYS A 82 -21.73 -5.79 6.22
CA LYS A 82 -22.36 -5.48 7.51
C LYS A 82 -23.80 -4.97 7.37
N LYS A 83 -24.14 -4.36 6.24
CA LYS A 83 -25.48 -3.82 5.98
C LYS A 83 -26.45 -4.85 5.43
N ILE A 84 -25.97 -5.83 4.66
CA ILE A 84 -26.83 -6.88 4.09
C ILE A 84 -27.25 -7.90 5.15
N ASP A 85 -26.37 -8.21 6.11
CA ASP A 85 -26.66 -9.19 7.15
C ASP A 85 -25.87 -8.86 8.44
N ALA A 86 -26.60 -8.71 9.55
CA ALA A 86 -26.04 -8.35 10.85
C ALA A 86 -25.03 -9.38 11.38
N ARG A 87 -25.10 -10.64 10.95
CA ARG A 87 -24.15 -11.71 11.35
C ARG A 87 -22.71 -11.36 10.95
N PHE A 88 -22.50 -10.56 9.90
CA PHE A 88 -21.15 -10.10 9.52
C PHE A 88 -20.56 -9.06 10.48
N ALA A 89 -21.34 -8.46 11.37
CA ALA A 89 -20.81 -7.51 12.35
C ALA A 89 -19.82 -8.19 13.33
N ASN A 90 -20.11 -9.45 13.70
CA ASN A 90 -19.32 -10.24 14.64
C ASN A 90 -18.46 -11.31 13.96
N ALA A 91 -18.63 -11.52 12.65
CA ALA A 91 -17.84 -12.48 11.88
C ALA A 91 -16.40 -11.98 11.69
N GLN A 92 -15.43 -12.88 11.76
CA GLN A 92 -14.03 -12.59 11.51
C GLN A 92 -13.75 -12.72 10.01
N VAL A 93 -14.25 -11.77 9.21
CA VAL A 93 -14.05 -11.73 7.75
C VAL A 93 -12.97 -10.71 7.41
N ARG A 94 -11.93 -11.16 6.70
CA ARG A 94 -10.93 -10.30 6.06
C ARG A 94 -11.20 -10.24 4.56
N ILE A 95 -11.07 -9.04 4.02
CA ILE A 95 -11.32 -8.71 2.63
C ILE A 95 -10.07 -8.03 2.13
N ASP A 96 -9.42 -8.64 1.15
CA ASP A 96 -8.22 -8.11 0.50
C ASP A 96 -8.52 -7.96 -1.00
N SER A 97 -8.26 -6.79 -1.58
CA SER A 97 -8.42 -6.55 -3.02
C SER A 97 -7.08 -6.30 -3.69
N PHE A 98 -6.87 -6.92 -4.84
CA PHE A 98 -5.69 -6.69 -5.65
C PHE A 98 -6.10 -6.65 -7.12
N ASN A 99 -6.00 -5.47 -7.73
CA ASN A 99 -6.31 -5.20 -9.12
C ASN A 99 -7.74 -5.66 -9.51
N GLY A 100 -8.70 -5.44 -8.59
CA GLY A 100 -10.10 -5.84 -8.74
C GLY A 100 -10.39 -7.33 -8.49
N VAL A 101 -9.38 -8.14 -8.15
CA VAL A 101 -9.58 -9.51 -7.64
C VAL A 101 -9.69 -9.45 -6.12
N VAL A 102 -10.85 -9.84 -5.59
CA VAL A 102 -11.14 -9.82 -4.16
C VAL A 102 -10.96 -11.21 -3.57
N LEU A 103 -10.22 -11.30 -2.48
CA LEU A 103 -10.07 -12.49 -1.67
C LEU A 103 -10.84 -12.31 -0.35
N LEU A 104 -11.72 -13.27 -0.04
CA LEU A 104 -12.42 -13.36 1.24
C LEU A 104 -11.83 -14.48 2.07
N THR A 105 -11.32 -14.16 3.25
CA THR A 105 -10.75 -15.13 4.19
C THR A 105 -11.31 -14.93 5.59
N GLY A 106 -11.20 -15.98 6.42
CA GLY A 106 -11.62 -15.95 7.82
C GLY A 106 -12.78 -16.88 8.10
N ASN A 107 -13.58 -16.53 9.10
CA ASN A 107 -14.55 -17.45 9.71
C ASN A 107 -15.95 -16.84 9.77
N VAL A 108 -16.94 -17.64 9.40
CA VAL A 108 -18.37 -17.32 9.44
C VAL A 108 -19.13 -18.37 10.24
N ALA A 109 -20.27 -17.99 10.81
CA ALA A 109 -21.07 -18.88 11.64
C ALA A 109 -21.88 -19.92 10.84
N ALA A 110 -22.18 -19.63 9.56
CA ALA A 110 -23.04 -20.47 8.74
C ALA A 110 -22.60 -20.49 7.26
N ALA A 111 -22.99 -21.56 6.54
CA ALA A 111 -22.55 -21.80 5.17
C ALA A 111 -23.16 -20.84 4.14
N ASP A 112 -24.41 -20.42 4.36
CA ASP A 112 -25.15 -19.45 3.56
C ASP A 112 -24.47 -18.07 3.54
N MET A 113 -23.84 -17.68 4.64
CA MET A 113 -23.07 -16.42 4.73
C MET A 113 -21.96 -16.36 3.68
N ARG A 114 -21.38 -17.49 3.25
CA ARG A 114 -20.37 -17.49 2.18
C ARG A 114 -20.99 -17.02 0.86
N THR A 115 -22.16 -17.56 0.53
CA THR A 115 -22.90 -17.21 -0.69
C THR A 115 -23.33 -15.74 -0.65
N ILE A 116 -23.89 -15.29 0.47
CA ILE A 116 -24.27 -13.88 0.67
C ILE A 116 -23.06 -12.97 0.49
N ALA A 117 -21.89 -13.34 1.04
CA ALA A 117 -20.69 -12.52 0.92
C ALA A 117 -20.21 -12.42 -0.53
N THR A 118 -20.14 -13.55 -1.23
CA THR A 118 -19.74 -13.59 -2.64
C THR A 118 -20.68 -12.75 -3.51
N GLU A 119 -21.99 -12.95 -3.39
CA GLU A 119 -22.98 -12.25 -4.22
C GLU A 119 -23.03 -10.75 -3.93
N THR A 120 -22.81 -10.36 -2.67
CA THR A 120 -22.77 -8.95 -2.29
C THR A 120 -21.55 -8.24 -2.89
N ILE A 121 -20.38 -8.88 -2.85
CA ILE A 121 -19.13 -8.27 -3.30
C ILE A 121 -19.03 -8.26 -4.83
N ARG A 122 -19.53 -9.29 -5.52
CA ARG A 122 -19.54 -9.34 -7.00
C ARG A 122 -20.30 -8.17 -7.62
N LYS A 123 -21.26 -7.57 -6.91
CA LYS A 123 -22.05 -6.40 -7.36
C LYS A 123 -21.30 -5.07 -7.24
N ILE A 124 -20.16 -5.04 -6.54
CA ILE A 124 -19.38 -3.81 -6.37
C ILE A 124 -18.66 -3.50 -7.68
N ARG A 125 -18.80 -2.25 -8.15
CA ARG A 125 -18.11 -1.77 -9.36
C ARG A 125 -16.61 -2.00 -9.26
N LYS A 126 -15.97 -2.37 -10.38
CA LYS A 126 -14.54 -2.69 -10.51
C LYS A 126 -14.11 -4.04 -9.91
N VAL A 127 -15.00 -4.77 -9.22
CA VAL A 127 -14.73 -6.17 -8.88
C VAL A 127 -14.77 -7.01 -10.14
N ARG A 128 -13.67 -7.72 -10.42
CA ARG A 128 -13.50 -8.59 -11.59
C ARG A 128 -13.69 -10.05 -11.22
N ARG A 129 -13.21 -10.45 -10.04
CA ARG A 129 -13.30 -11.82 -9.55
C ARG A 129 -13.39 -11.83 -8.03
N VAL A 130 -14.14 -12.77 -7.47
CA VAL A 130 -14.22 -13.00 -6.03
C VAL A 130 -13.78 -14.43 -5.73
N ASN A 131 -12.70 -14.56 -4.97
CA ASN A 131 -12.20 -15.82 -4.45
C ASN A 131 -12.66 -15.94 -3.00
N ASN A 132 -13.63 -16.82 -2.75
CA ASN A 132 -14.20 -17.00 -1.43
C ASN A 132 -13.59 -18.21 -0.72
N GLU A 133 -12.81 -17.93 0.32
CA GLU A 133 -12.11 -18.90 1.17
C GLU A 133 -12.58 -18.78 2.63
N LEU A 134 -13.81 -18.31 2.84
CA LEU A 134 -14.46 -18.26 4.15
C LEU A 134 -14.76 -19.66 4.67
N ARG A 135 -14.39 -19.91 5.92
CA ARG A 135 -14.63 -21.19 6.60
C ARG A 135 -15.81 -21.07 7.55
N VAL A 136 -16.66 -22.09 7.58
CA VAL A 136 -17.72 -22.20 8.58
C VAL A 136 -17.10 -22.78 9.83
N SER A 137 -16.79 -21.92 10.80
CA SER A 137 -16.21 -22.33 12.08
C SER A 137 -16.29 -21.18 13.10
N PRO A 138 -16.09 -21.47 14.39
CA PRO A 138 -16.02 -20.43 15.41
C PRO A 138 -14.92 -19.39 15.14
N PRO A 139 -15.06 -18.16 15.70
CA PRO A 139 -14.00 -17.15 15.68
C PRO A 139 -12.71 -17.66 16.33
N ARG A 140 -11.55 -17.22 15.83
CA ARG A 140 -10.27 -17.65 16.37
C ARG A 140 -9.78 -16.81 17.53
N SER A 141 -9.02 -17.48 18.41
CA SER A 141 -8.29 -16.88 19.52
C SER A 141 -7.17 -15.96 19.03
N PHE A 142 -6.76 -15.03 19.89
CA PHE A 142 -5.71 -14.07 19.58
C PHE A 142 -4.36 -14.74 19.27
N GLY A 143 -3.96 -15.77 20.04
CA GLY A 143 -2.71 -16.49 19.82
C GLY A 143 -2.64 -17.17 18.44
N ALA A 144 -3.76 -17.73 17.98
CA ALA A 144 -3.81 -18.36 16.67
C ALA A 144 -3.65 -17.32 15.52
N LYS A 145 -4.18 -16.10 15.71
CA LYS A 145 -3.97 -14.98 14.77
C LYS A 145 -2.51 -14.49 14.77
N ALA A 146 -1.88 -14.43 15.94
CA ALA A 146 -0.47 -14.04 16.05
C ALA A 146 0.45 -15.00 15.28
N GLY A 147 0.17 -16.32 15.34
CA GLY A 147 0.87 -17.32 14.56
C GLY A 147 0.80 -17.09 13.05
N ASP A 148 -0.37 -16.70 12.54
CA ASP A 148 -0.54 -16.41 11.10
C ASP A 148 0.17 -15.12 10.68
N VAL A 149 0.18 -14.09 11.52
CA VAL A 149 0.96 -12.86 11.27
C VAL A 149 2.44 -13.19 11.19
N TRP A 150 2.94 -14.01 12.11
CA TRP A 150 4.33 -14.47 12.10
C TRP A 150 4.66 -15.26 10.83
N LEU A 151 3.79 -16.18 10.42
CA LEU A 151 3.95 -16.96 9.20
C LEU A 151 3.96 -16.06 7.95
N SER A 152 3.02 -15.10 7.86
CA SER A 152 2.97 -14.12 6.78
C SER A 152 4.26 -13.30 6.69
N ASN A 153 4.73 -12.77 7.82
CA ASN A 153 5.96 -11.98 7.88
C ASN A 153 7.20 -12.79 7.50
N LYS A 154 7.28 -14.05 7.91
CA LYS A 154 8.36 -14.95 7.51
C LYS A 154 8.38 -15.17 5.99
N VAL A 155 7.22 -15.43 5.39
CA VAL A 155 7.09 -15.62 3.93
C VAL A 155 7.44 -14.34 3.19
N LYS A 156 6.90 -13.19 3.61
CA LYS A 156 7.20 -11.88 3.04
C LYS A 156 8.69 -11.56 3.10
N THR A 157 9.32 -11.79 4.25
CA THR A 157 10.76 -11.61 4.44
C THR A 157 11.56 -12.49 3.48
N ARG A 158 11.21 -13.77 3.36
CA ARG A 158 11.90 -14.70 2.45
C ARG A 158 11.74 -14.33 0.98
N LEU A 159 10.56 -13.86 0.57
CA LEU A 159 10.32 -13.34 -0.78
C LEU A 159 11.17 -12.11 -1.07
N ARG A 160 11.29 -11.18 -0.11
CA ARG A 160 12.12 -9.97 -0.25
C ARG A 160 13.59 -10.29 -0.49
N PHE A 161 14.12 -11.33 0.16
CA PHE A 161 15.52 -11.75 -0.02
C PHE A 161 15.75 -12.66 -1.24
N THR A 162 14.69 -13.05 -1.95
CA THR A 162 14.80 -13.88 -3.16
C THR A 162 14.83 -12.97 -4.39
N LYS A 163 16.01 -12.72 -4.97
CA LYS A 163 16.20 -11.83 -6.14
C LYS A 163 15.30 -12.15 -7.34
N LYS A 164 14.91 -13.43 -7.51
CA LYS A 164 14.07 -13.91 -8.62
C LYS A 164 12.56 -13.79 -8.37
N ALA A 165 12.13 -13.41 -7.16
CA ALA A 165 10.72 -13.29 -6.81
C ALA A 165 10.31 -11.81 -6.79
N PRO A 166 9.25 -11.40 -7.52
CA PRO A 166 8.81 -10.01 -7.54
C PRO A 166 8.04 -9.64 -6.26
N HIS A 167 8.76 -9.47 -5.14
CA HIS A 167 8.15 -9.25 -3.82
C HIS A 167 7.22 -8.03 -3.74
N SER A 168 7.46 -7.00 -4.54
CA SER A 168 6.65 -5.76 -4.56
C SER A 168 5.34 -5.91 -5.32
N ARG A 169 5.21 -6.96 -6.14
CA ARG A 169 4.02 -7.26 -6.96
C ARG A 169 3.13 -8.33 -6.35
N VAL A 170 3.45 -8.80 -5.15
CA VAL A 170 2.78 -9.92 -4.50
C VAL A 170 2.29 -9.50 -3.13
N ASN A 171 1.01 -9.71 -2.86
CA ASN A 171 0.45 -9.65 -1.52
C ASN A 171 0.36 -11.07 -0.94
N VAL A 172 0.87 -11.25 0.27
CA VAL A 172 0.85 -12.52 1.00
C VAL A 172 -0.08 -12.37 2.19
N ILE A 173 -1.20 -13.08 2.14
CA ILE A 173 -2.18 -13.16 3.22
C ILE A 173 -2.05 -14.54 3.86
N THR A 174 -2.20 -14.62 5.17
CA THR A 174 -2.19 -15.89 5.88
C THR A 174 -3.36 -15.93 6.84
N GLU A 175 -4.15 -16.99 6.75
CA GLU A 175 -5.28 -17.21 7.64
C GLU A 175 -5.49 -18.72 7.85
N ASN A 176 -5.63 -19.15 9.10
CA ASN A 176 -5.78 -20.54 9.49
C ASN A 176 -4.63 -21.45 9.01
N GLY A 177 -3.38 -20.97 9.04
CA GLY A 177 -2.23 -21.71 8.51
C GLY A 177 -2.25 -21.91 6.98
N VAL A 178 -3.20 -21.28 6.27
CA VAL A 178 -3.26 -21.27 4.81
C VAL A 178 -2.67 -19.97 4.30
N ILE A 179 -1.73 -20.06 3.36
CA ILE A 179 -1.15 -18.90 2.69
C ILE A 179 -1.91 -18.64 1.39
N TYR A 180 -2.42 -17.44 1.24
CA TYR A 180 -3.02 -16.94 0.01
C TYR A 180 -2.06 -15.97 -0.65
N LEU A 181 -1.75 -16.23 -1.92
CA LEU A 181 -0.81 -15.43 -2.70
C LEU A 181 -1.58 -14.69 -3.79
N MET A 182 -1.63 -13.36 -3.71
CA MET A 182 -2.22 -12.48 -4.70
C MET A 182 -1.12 -11.69 -5.41
N GLY A 183 -1.33 -11.31 -6.66
CA GLY A 183 -0.34 -10.52 -7.40
C GLY A 183 -0.47 -10.61 -8.92
N LEU A 184 0.16 -9.67 -9.61
CA LEU A 184 0.35 -9.68 -11.07
C LEU A 184 1.70 -10.30 -11.39
N VAL A 185 1.71 -11.54 -11.88
CA VAL A 185 2.92 -12.37 -12.02
C VAL A 185 2.84 -13.22 -13.28
N THR A 186 3.96 -13.57 -13.89
CA THR A 186 3.97 -14.61 -14.93
C THR A 186 3.83 -16.00 -14.30
N ARG A 187 3.51 -17.03 -15.10
CA ARG A 187 3.44 -18.41 -14.58
C ARG A 187 4.75 -18.86 -13.94
N LYS A 188 5.89 -18.50 -14.54
CA LYS A 188 7.24 -18.79 -14.02
C LYS A 188 7.53 -18.08 -12.69
N GLU A 189 7.10 -16.83 -12.55
CA GLU A 189 7.21 -16.08 -11.30
C GLU A 189 6.33 -16.70 -10.21
N ALA A 190 5.09 -17.07 -10.54
CA ALA A 190 4.17 -17.72 -9.61
C ALA A 190 4.75 -19.01 -9.03
N GLU A 191 5.36 -19.86 -9.86
CA GLU A 191 6.04 -21.07 -9.40
C GLU A 191 7.19 -20.75 -8.45
N THR A 192 8.00 -19.75 -8.79
CA THR A 192 9.11 -19.30 -7.93
C THR A 192 8.60 -18.84 -6.57
N ILE A 193 7.54 -18.01 -6.54
CA ILE A 193 6.94 -17.50 -5.30
C ILE A 193 6.37 -18.66 -4.46
N VAL A 194 5.67 -19.59 -5.09
CA VAL A 194 5.11 -20.76 -4.40
C VAL A 194 6.22 -21.62 -3.81
N ASN A 195 7.30 -21.86 -4.55
CA ASN A 195 8.46 -22.63 -4.07
C ASN A 195 9.18 -21.95 -2.90
N VAL A 196 9.19 -20.62 -2.85
CA VAL A 196 9.70 -19.86 -1.69
C VAL A 196 8.76 -20.02 -0.50
N ALA A 197 7.44 -19.87 -0.70
CA ALA A 197 6.43 -19.98 0.36
C ALA A 197 6.38 -21.38 0.97
N LYS A 198 6.54 -22.44 0.15
CA LYS A 198 6.59 -23.85 0.60
C LYS A 198 7.69 -24.15 1.61
N LYS A 199 8.77 -23.36 1.64
CA LYS A 199 9.90 -23.56 2.56
C LYS A 199 9.60 -23.04 3.99
N SER A 200 8.42 -22.47 4.21
CA SER A 200 8.01 -22.01 5.53
C SER A 200 7.38 -23.15 6.33
N TYR A 201 7.99 -23.50 7.45
CA TYR A 201 7.42 -24.45 8.43
C TYR A 201 6.10 -23.93 9.02
N GLY A 202 5.16 -24.84 9.29
CA GLY A 202 3.84 -24.53 9.89
C GLY A 202 2.75 -24.17 8.88
N LEU A 203 3.04 -24.25 7.59
CA LEU A 203 2.07 -24.08 6.50
C LEU A 203 1.19 -25.34 6.33
N GLN A 204 -0.12 -25.15 6.24
CA GLN A 204 -1.07 -26.23 5.93
C GLN A 204 -1.37 -26.32 4.43
N LYS A 205 -1.62 -25.19 3.77
CA LYS A 205 -2.02 -25.13 2.35
C LYS A 205 -1.60 -23.81 1.72
N ILE A 206 -1.27 -23.83 0.43
CA ILE A 206 -1.08 -22.61 -0.38
C ILE A 206 -2.22 -22.51 -1.38
N VAL A 207 -2.87 -21.35 -1.43
CA VAL A 207 -3.87 -21.00 -2.43
C VAL A 207 -3.31 -19.90 -3.32
N ARG A 208 -3.33 -20.14 -4.63
CA ARG A 208 -2.83 -19.19 -5.63
C ARG A 208 -4.00 -18.35 -6.12
N VAL A 209 -3.95 -17.05 -5.87
CA VAL A 209 -4.93 -16.05 -6.29
C VAL A 209 -4.24 -15.03 -7.19
N PHE A 210 -3.35 -15.53 -8.06
CA PHE A 210 -2.59 -14.71 -8.99
C PHE A 210 -3.43 -14.27 -10.18
N GLU A 211 -2.98 -13.18 -10.78
CA GLU A 211 -3.30 -12.77 -12.13
C GLU A 211 -2.07 -12.97 -13.00
N TYR A 212 -2.25 -13.76 -14.06
CA TYR A 212 -1.20 -14.07 -15.02
C TYR A 212 -1.14 -12.98 -16.09
N ILE A 213 0.08 -12.52 -16.39
CA ILE A 213 0.34 -11.41 -17.34
C ILE A 213 1.11 -11.87 -18.60
N ASP A 214 1.19 -13.19 -18.79
CA ASP A 214 1.85 -13.90 -19.89
C ASP A 214 0.86 -14.70 -20.74
#